data_AF-A0A4U8SRQ8-F1
#
_entry.id   AF-A0A4U8SRQ8-F1
#
_cell.length_a   1.000
_cell.length_b   1.000
_cell.length_c   1.000
_cell.angle_alpha   90.00
_cell.angle_beta   90.00
_cell.angle_gamma   90.00
#
_symmetry.space_group_name_H-M   'P 1'
#
loop_
_entity.id
_entity.type
_entity.pdbx_description
1 polymer ?
#
loop_
_entity_poly.entity_id
_entity_poly.type
_entity_poly.pdbx_seq_one_letter_code
_entity_poly.pdbx_strand_id
1 'polypeptide(L)'
;MAIARLDSNQKVVLNSDSQMDYVNKADEKKIMSAKTAAINILSEAVEAKNIGVEKLSVSFKQSMDGEEPKWQSYFVNIQKNGNVSLKPFNSEVKDGSDLIYFNKVEKDGKSFYMLNEQSEMGKNFANSLTTNTWQDKNGFEHTNLAVRINVNDENLKQALIEKGEGAYAVISRDGVNVTTKQEQDAAKAATQDKSQPTKDNER
;
A
#
# COMPACT_ATOMS: atom_id res chain seq x y z
N MET A 1 6.99 5.27 7.20
CA MET A 1 5.79 6.10 7.51
C MET A 1 4.73 5.69 6.51
N ALA A 2 3.45 5.61 6.89
CA ALA A 2 2.36 5.31 5.97
C ALA A 2 1.31 6.42 6.00
N ILE A 3 0.64 6.64 4.87
CA ILE A 3 -0.48 7.57 4.78
C ILE A 3 -1.75 6.76 4.57
N ALA A 4 -2.81 7.04 5.30
CA ALA A 4 -4.10 6.37 5.14
C ALA A 4 -5.23 7.37 4.91
N ARG A 5 -6.27 6.95 4.19
CA ARG A 5 -7.47 7.77 3.91
C ARG A 5 -8.72 6.90 3.81
N LEU A 6 -9.90 7.51 3.84
CA LEU A 6 -11.13 6.82 3.48
C LEU A 6 -11.20 6.66 1.95
N ASP A 7 -11.52 5.44 1.50
CA ASP A 7 -11.94 5.20 0.13
C ASP A 7 -13.43 5.59 -0.07
N SER A 8 -13.93 5.46 -1.31
CA SER A 8 -15.31 5.77 -1.65
C SER A 8 -16.36 4.92 -0.89
N ASN A 9 -15.94 3.81 -0.29
CA ASN A 9 -16.78 2.91 0.51
C ASN A 9 -16.56 3.12 2.01
N GLN A 10 -15.92 4.22 2.41
CA GLN A 10 -15.57 4.55 3.79
C GLN A 10 -14.69 3.47 4.47
N LYS A 11 -13.87 2.77 3.69
CA LYS A 11 -12.82 1.89 4.23
C LYS A 11 -11.53 2.68 4.37
N VAL A 12 -10.80 2.47 5.46
CA VAL A 12 -9.47 3.06 5.61
C VAL A 12 -8.49 2.28 4.74
N VAL A 13 -7.90 2.96 3.77
CA VAL A 13 -6.91 2.40 2.84
C VAL A 13 -5.60 3.15 2.96
N LEU A 14 -4.48 2.43 2.90
CA LEU A 14 -3.17 3.07 2.75
C LEU A 14 -3.04 3.65 1.35
N ASN A 15 -2.37 4.79 1.25
CA ASN A 15 -1.88 5.33 0.00
C ASN A 15 -0.66 4.51 -0.41
N SER A 16 -0.88 3.56 -1.31
CA SER A 16 0.14 2.62 -1.76
C SER A 16 0.47 2.84 -3.23
N ASP A 17 1.73 2.69 -3.61
CA ASP A 17 2.13 2.87 -5.01
C ASP A 17 1.84 1.58 -5.81
N SER A 18 0.67 1.56 -6.45
CA SER A 18 0.29 0.48 -7.37
C SER A 18 0.60 0.80 -8.83
N GLN A 19 1.34 1.88 -9.10
CA GLN A 19 1.69 2.29 -10.45
C GLN A 19 2.62 1.27 -11.10
N MET A 20 2.31 0.92 -12.34
CA MET A 20 3.05 -0.09 -13.09
C MET A 20 3.94 0.52 -14.16
N ASP A 21 3.63 1.72 -14.64
CA ASP A 21 4.49 2.42 -15.58
C ASP A 21 5.72 3.02 -14.89
N TYR A 22 6.85 2.97 -15.57
CA TYR A 22 8.11 3.51 -15.12
C TYR A 22 8.99 3.90 -16.31
N VAL A 23 9.98 4.75 -16.05
CA VAL A 23 11.02 5.10 -17.03
C VAL A 23 12.26 4.29 -16.72
N ASN A 24 12.76 3.52 -17.69
CA ASN A 24 13.97 2.73 -17.52
C ASN A 24 15.24 3.60 -17.62
N LYS A 25 16.42 2.99 -17.40
CA LYS A 25 17.72 3.71 -17.48
C LYS A 25 18.05 4.29 -18.86
N ALA A 26 17.32 3.92 -19.90
CA ALA A 26 17.48 4.40 -21.27
C ALA A 26 16.41 5.46 -21.64
N ASP A 27 15.74 6.04 -20.64
CA ASP A 27 14.65 7.01 -20.79
C ASP A 27 13.43 6.49 -21.57
N GLU A 28 13.24 5.17 -21.62
CA GLU A 28 12.09 4.55 -22.25
C GLU A 28 10.96 4.29 -21.24
N LYS A 29 9.72 4.61 -21.63
CA LYS A 29 8.54 4.21 -20.88
C LYS A 29 8.33 2.69 -20.99
N LYS A 30 8.20 2.02 -19.85
CA LYS A 30 7.93 0.59 -19.74
C LYS A 30 6.82 0.36 -18.72
N ILE A 31 6.19 -0.81 -18.80
CA ILE A 31 5.19 -1.27 -17.84
C ILE A 31 5.77 -2.50 -17.13
N MET A 32 5.80 -2.48 -15.80
CA MET A 32 6.23 -3.62 -15.02
C MET A 32 5.14 -4.70 -15.01
N SER A 33 5.51 -5.95 -14.74
CA SER A 33 4.51 -7.02 -14.64
C SER A 33 3.60 -6.82 -13.42
N ALA A 34 2.34 -7.26 -13.51
CA ALA A 34 1.38 -7.16 -12.40
C ALA A 34 1.89 -7.84 -11.11
N LYS A 35 2.61 -8.96 -11.24
CA LYS A 35 3.25 -9.63 -10.11
C LYS A 35 4.34 -8.78 -9.45
N THR A 36 5.11 -8.01 -10.21
CA THR A 36 6.13 -7.09 -9.65
C THR A 36 5.44 -5.99 -8.84
N ALA A 37 4.38 -5.39 -9.36
CA ALA A 37 3.59 -4.42 -8.62
C ALA A 37 2.97 -5.02 -7.35
N ALA A 38 2.47 -6.26 -7.40
CA ALA A 38 1.93 -6.94 -6.23
C ALA A 38 3.00 -7.17 -5.14
N ILE A 39 4.23 -7.48 -5.54
CA ILE A 39 5.39 -7.61 -4.63
C ILE A 39 5.74 -6.27 -3.97
N ASN A 40 5.71 -5.16 -4.72
CA ASN A 40 5.95 -3.83 -4.17
C ASN A 40 4.89 -3.47 -3.11
N ILE A 41 3.62 -3.68 -3.43
CA ILE A 41 2.50 -3.46 -2.51
C ILE A 41 2.64 -4.34 -1.25
N LEU A 42 3.05 -5.60 -1.41
CA LEU A 42 3.28 -6.47 -0.26
C LEU A 42 4.41 -5.92 0.63
N SER A 43 5.45 -5.36 0.03
CA SER A 43 6.57 -4.76 0.76
C SER A 43 6.10 -3.54 1.56
N GLU A 44 5.25 -2.68 0.97
CA GLU A 44 4.62 -1.56 1.67
C GLU A 44 3.70 -2.01 2.81
N ALA A 45 2.91 -3.07 2.59
CA ALA A 45 2.07 -3.65 3.63
C ALA A 45 2.89 -4.18 4.82
N VAL A 46 4.04 -4.80 4.55
CA VAL A 46 4.99 -5.24 5.58
C VAL A 46 5.61 -4.05 6.31
N GLU A 47 6.01 -3.00 5.58
CA GLU A 47 6.54 -1.78 6.21
C GLU A 47 5.48 -1.14 7.13
N ALA A 48 4.24 -1.02 6.67
CA ALA A 48 3.12 -0.52 7.45
C ALA A 48 2.92 -1.32 8.75
N LYS A 49 2.99 -2.66 8.68
CA LYS A 49 2.98 -3.51 9.87
C LYS A 49 4.15 -3.22 10.81
N ASN A 50 5.36 -3.06 10.27
CA ASN A 50 6.57 -2.78 11.06
C ASN A 50 6.60 -1.40 11.72
N ILE A 51 5.75 -0.47 11.28
CA ILE A 51 5.58 0.85 11.92
C ILE A 51 4.32 0.94 12.81
N GLY A 52 3.63 -0.19 13.04
CA GLY A 52 2.54 -0.26 14.03
C GLY A 52 1.13 -0.44 13.46
N VAL A 53 0.96 -0.67 12.15
CA VAL A 53 -0.37 -0.95 11.56
C VAL A 53 -0.71 -2.43 11.74
N GLU A 54 -1.30 -2.80 12.87
CA GLU A 54 -1.52 -4.21 13.22
C GLU A 54 -2.61 -4.89 12.37
N LYS A 55 -3.75 -4.21 12.17
CA LYS A 55 -4.96 -4.78 11.55
C LYS A 55 -5.00 -4.60 10.02
N LEU A 56 -3.97 -5.07 9.34
CA LEU A 56 -3.81 -4.85 7.90
C LEU A 56 -4.27 -6.06 7.06
N SER A 57 -4.97 -5.78 5.97
CA SER A 57 -5.26 -6.75 4.90
C SER A 57 -4.93 -6.17 3.53
N VAL A 58 -4.66 -7.04 2.56
CA VAL A 58 -4.45 -6.63 1.17
C VAL A 58 -5.53 -7.25 0.31
N SER A 59 -6.16 -6.45 -0.54
CA SER A 59 -7.17 -6.90 -1.49
C SER A 59 -6.66 -6.70 -2.90
N PHE A 60 -6.73 -7.74 -3.73
CA PHE A 60 -6.43 -7.68 -5.15
C PHE A 60 -7.71 -7.94 -5.93
N LYS A 61 -7.93 -7.18 -7.01
CA LYS A 61 -8.97 -7.52 -7.98
C LYS A 61 -8.41 -8.60 -8.90
N GLN A 62 -9.08 -9.75 -8.95
CA GLN A 62 -8.61 -10.95 -9.62
C GLN A 62 -9.66 -11.49 -10.59
N SER A 63 -9.21 -11.94 -11.76
CA SER A 63 -10.01 -12.71 -12.70
C SER A 63 -9.84 -14.20 -12.42
N MET A 64 -10.94 -14.93 -12.26
CA MET A 64 -10.94 -16.38 -12.08
C MET A 64 -11.88 -16.99 -13.12
N ASP A 65 -11.34 -17.88 -13.96
CA ASP A 65 -12.08 -18.81 -14.84
C ASP A 65 -13.28 -18.21 -15.60
N GLY A 66 -13.08 -17.08 -16.28
CA GLY A 66 -14.10 -16.47 -17.13
C GLY A 66 -15.18 -15.69 -16.39
N GLU A 67 -15.07 -15.54 -15.07
CA GLU A 67 -15.91 -14.65 -14.30
C GLU A 67 -15.42 -13.20 -14.35
N GLU A 68 -16.36 -12.27 -14.12
CA GLU A 68 -16.04 -10.86 -13.89
C GLU A 68 -15.03 -10.71 -12.74
N PRO A 69 -13.98 -9.88 -12.89
CA PRO A 69 -12.96 -9.76 -11.86
C PRO A 69 -13.51 -9.28 -10.52
N LYS A 70 -13.23 -10.04 -9.45
CA LYS A 70 -13.72 -9.78 -8.09
C LYS A 70 -12.58 -9.40 -7.16
N TRP A 71 -12.91 -8.64 -6.11
CA TRP A 71 -11.96 -8.34 -5.04
C TRP A 71 -11.80 -9.54 -4.12
N GLN A 72 -10.60 -10.10 -4.06
CA GLN A 72 -10.22 -11.10 -3.07
C GLN A 72 -9.35 -10.44 -2.01
N SER A 73 -9.68 -10.66 -0.74
CA SER A 73 -8.94 -10.11 0.39
C SER A 73 -8.09 -11.18 1.07
N TYR A 74 -6.93 -10.76 1.54
CA TYR A 74 -5.92 -11.62 2.13
C TYR A 74 -5.41 -11.07 3.46
N PHE A 75 -5.22 -11.96 4.43
CA PHE A 75 -4.45 -11.68 5.63
C PHE A 75 -2.97 -11.76 5.29
N VAL A 76 -2.22 -10.74 5.66
CA VAL A 76 -0.75 -10.71 5.51
C VAL A 76 -0.12 -11.34 6.74
N ASN A 77 0.51 -12.50 6.60
CA ASN A 77 1.21 -13.17 7.68
C ASN A 77 2.73 -13.08 7.47
N ILE A 78 3.45 -12.51 8.44
CA ILE A 78 4.91 -12.41 8.43
C ILE A 78 5.47 -13.53 9.30
N GLN A 79 6.24 -14.42 8.70
CA GLN A 79 6.86 -15.55 9.37
C GLN A 79 8.13 -15.13 10.12
N LYS A 80 8.59 -15.96 11.06
CA LYS A 80 9.79 -15.68 11.88
C LYS A 80 11.07 -15.49 11.04
N ASN A 81 11.17 -16.14 9.89
CA ASN A 81 12.28 -16.00 8.95
C ASN A 81 12.15 -14.78 8.02
N GLY A 82 11.12 -13.95 8.20
CA GLY A 82 10.84 -12.79 7.36
C GLY A 82 10.09 -13.08 6.07
N ASN A 83 9.83 -14.34 5.73
CA ASN A 83 8.94 -14.70 4.62
C ASN A 83 7.52 -14.22 4.91
N VAL A 84 6.75 -14.02 3.84
CA VAL A 84 5.37 -13.56 3.93
C VAL A 84 4.46 -14.57 3.27
N SER A 85 3.30 -14.81 3.84
CA SER A 85 2.23 -15.55 3.18
C SER A 85 0.94 -14.75 3.18
N LEU A 86 0.22 -14.79 2.05
CA LEU A 86 -1.13 -14.28 1.94
C LEU A 86 -2.11 -15.43 2.16
N LYS A 87 -2.98 -15.29 3.16
CA LYS A 87 -4.07 -16.22 3.42
C LYS A 87 -5.40 -15.62 2.95
N PRO A 88 -6.15 -16.25 2.03
CA PRO A 88 -7.48 -15.78 1.64
C PRO A 88 -8.42 -15.67 2.85
N PHE A 89 -9.24 -14.62 2.91
CA PHE A 89 -10.18 -14.41 4.03
C PHE A 89 -11.22 -15.53 4.16
N ASN A 90 -11.63 -16.11 3.04
CA ASN A 90 -12.58 -17.21 2.91
C ASN A 90 -11.90 -18.59 2.92
N SER A 91 -10.62 -18.66 3.30
CA SER A 91 -9.89 -19.93 3.41
C SER A 91 -10.41 -20.76 4.58
N GLU A 92 -10.98 -21.93 4.27
CA GLU A 92 -11.29 -22.99 5.24
C GLU A 92 -10.17 -24.04 5.32
N VAL A 93 -9.17 -23.94 4.45
CA VAL A 93 -8.06 -24.87 4.32
C VAL A 93 -7.14 -24.76 5.54
N LYS A 94 -7.01 -25.86 6.29
CA LYS A 94 -6.24 -25.90 7.54
C LYS A 94 -4.76 -26.24 7.34
N ASP A 95 -4.43 -26.97 6.28
CA ASP A 95 -3.06 -27.40 5.99
C ASP A 95 -2.20 -26.30 5.33
N GLY A 96 -2.82 -25.17 4.96
CA GLY A 96 -2.16 -24.03 4.34
C GLY A 96 -1.75 -24.25 2.88
N SER A 97 -2.32 -25.26 2.20
CA SER A 97 -2.08 -25.52 0.77
C SER A 97 -2.60 -24.40 -0.14
N ASP A 98 -3.55 -23.58 0.34
CA ASP A 98 -4.11 -22.44 -0.37
C ASP A 98 -3.35 -21.11 -0.10
N LEU A 99 -2.25 -21.17 0.67
CA LEU A 99 -1.44 -20.00 0.97
C LEU A 99 -0.56 -19.62 -0.22
N ILE A 100 -0.51 -18.31 -0.48
CA ILE A 100 0.39 -17.74 -1.48
C ILE A 100 1.64 -17.25 -0.76
N TYR A 101 2.78 -17.82 -1.08
CA TYR A 101 4.04 -17.53 -0.40
C TYR A 101 4.90 -16.54 -1.15
N PHE A 102 5.51 -15.63 -0.40
CA PHE A 102 6.51 -14.68 -0.84
C PHE A 102 7.77 -14.89 0.01
N ASN A 103 8.82 -15.36 -0.64
CA ASN A 103 10.09 -15.64 0.01
C ASN A 103 10.89 -14.35 0.13
N LYS A 104 11.40 -14.07 1.32
CA LYS A 104 12.39 -13.01 1.52
C LYS A 104 13.71 -13.50 0.91
N VAL A 105 14.31 -12.67 0.07
CA VAL A 105 15.61 -12.90 -0.55
C VAL A 105 16.52 -11.73 -0.21
N GLU A 106 17.77 -12.03 0.13
CA GLU A 106 18.78 -11.03 0.44
C GLU A 106 19.85 -11.06 -0.65
N LYS A 107 20.11 -9.90 -1.26
CA LYS A 107 21.16 -9.72 -2.27
C LYS A 107 21.78 -8.34 -2.13
N ASP A 108 23.11 -8.27 -2.15
CA ASP A 108 23.86 -7.01 -2.09
C ASP A 108 23.46 -6.12 -0.89
N GLY A 109 23.20 -6.74 0.27
CA GLY A 109 22.78 -6.06 1.49
C GLY A 109 21.34 -5.53 1.46
N LYS A 110 20.56 -5.82 0.42
CA LYS A 110 19.15 -5.46 0.29
C LYS A 110 18.26 -6.67 0.40
N SER A 111 17.17 -6.53 1.15
CA SER A 111 16.10 -7.52 1.23
C SER A 111 15.01 -7.19 0.22
N PHE A 112 14.52 -8.20 -0.51
CA PHE A 112 13.35 -8.10 -1.39
C PHE A 112 12.51 -9.36 -1.30
N TYR A 113 11.30 -9.32 -1.82
CA TYR A 113 10.38 -10.45 -1.84
C TYR A 113 10.30 -11.08 -3.24
N MET A 114 10.16 -12.40 -3.29
CA MET A 114 9.89 -13.16 -4.51
C MET A 114 8.65 -14.02 -4.33
N LEU A 115 7.69 -13.90 -5.23
CA LEU A 115 6.52 -14.78 -5.26
C LEU A 115 6.95 -16.23 -5.56
N ASN A 116 6.48 -17.18 -4.77
CA ASN A 116 6.69 -18.60 -5.02
C ASN A 116 5.73 -19.10 -6.12
N GLU A 117 6.12 -18.92 -7.38
CA GLU A 117 5.38 -19.42 -8.55
C GLU A 117 5.63 -20.92 -8.81
N GLN A 118 6.28 -21.66 -7.91
CA GLN A 118 6.38 -23.12 -8.03
C GLN A 118 5.10 -23.82 -7.55
N SER A 119 4.40 -23.22 -6.58
CA SER A 119 3.10 -23.72 -6.14
C SER A 119 1.98 -23.30 -7.10
N GLU A 120 0.94 -24.12 -7.19
CA GLU A 120 -0.24 -23.83 -8.00
C GLU A 120 -0.89 -22.51 -7.57
N MET A 121 -1.01 -22.26 -6.26
CA MET A 121 -1.54 -21.02 -5.71
C MET A 121 -0.74 -19.79 -6.12
N GLY A 122 0.60 -19.88 -6.13
CA GLY A 122 1.44 -18.77 -6.56
C GLY A 122 1.29 -18.46 -8.05
N LYS A 123 1.20 -19.50 -8.89
CA LYS A 123 0.94 -19.36 -10.34
C LYS A 123 -0.43 -18.73 -10.60
N ASN A 124 -1.47 -19.27 -9.97
CA ASN A 124 -2.84 -18.79 -10.13
C ASN A 124 -2.97 -17.35 -9.64
N PHE A 125 -2.35 -17.01 -8.51
CA PHE A 125 -2.27 -15.63 -8.04
C PHE A 125 -1.65 -14.72 -9.10
N ALA A 126 -0.45 -15.03 -9.59
CA ALA A 126 0.24 -14.20 -10.59
C ALA A 126 -0.59 -13.97 -11.87
N ASN A 127 -1.28 -15.00 -12.34
CA ASN A 127 -2.04 -14.98 -13.59
C ASN A 127 -3.43 -14.33 -13.46
N SER A 128 -3.96 -14.24 -12.24
CA SER A 128 -5.30 -13.69 -11.98
C SER A 128 -5.32 -12.18 -11.79
N LEU A 129 -4.17 -11.54 -11.53
CA LEU A 129 -4.10 -10.12 -11.19
C LEU A 129 -4.60 -9.22 -12.31
N THR A 130 -5.46 -8.26 -11.96
CA THR A 130 -6.02 -7.30 -12.91
C THR A 130 -5.45 -5.89 -12.72
N THR A 131 -5.49 -5.10 -13.78
CA THR A 131 -4.99 -3.73 -13.82
C THR A 131 -6.11 -2.75 -14.17
N ASN A 132 -5.92 -1.49 -13.81
CA ASN A 132 -6.77 -0.39 -14.24
C ASN A 132 -5.92 0.59 -15.05
N THR A 133 -6.39 0.94 -16.23
CA THR A 133 -5.72 1.88 -17.12
C THR A 133 -6.54 3.16 -17.23
N TRP A 134 -5.88 4.31 -17.18
CA TRP A 134 -6.51 5.62 -17.32
C TRP A 134 -5.59 6.58 -18.07
N GLN A 135 -6.15 7.63 -18.65
CA GLN A 135 -5.37 8.68 -19.32
C GLN A 135 -5.39 9.97 -18.51
N ASP A 136 -4.23 10.60 -18.39
CA ASP A 136 -4.14 11.92 -17.78
C ASP A 136 -4.62 13.04 -18.73
N LYS A 137 -4.64 14.27 -18.23
CA LYS A 137 -5.09 15.45 -19.01
C LYS A 137 -4.22 15.73 -20.24
N ASN A 138 -3.02 15.19 -20.30
CA ASN A 138 -2.10 15.33 -21.42
C ASN A 138 -2.22 14.14 -22.41
N GLY A 139 -3.14 13.22 -22.16
CA GLY A 139 -3.35 12.02 -22.97
C GLY A 139 -2.34 10.90 -22.71
N PHE A 140 -1.51 10.99 -21.66
CA PHE A 140 -0.63 9.89 -21.31
C PHE A 140 -1.40 8.80 -20.58
N GLU A 141 -1.20 7.57 -21.04
CA GLU A 141 -1.77 6.39 -20.41
C GLU A 141 -0.94 5.96 -19.20
N HIS A 142 -1.64 5.70 -18.09
CA HIS A 142 -1.09 5.22 -16.83
C HIS A 142 -1.78 3.90 -16.48
N THR A 143 -1.01 2.93 -16.01
CA THR A 143 -1.54 1.61 -15.66
C THR A 143 -1.20 1.31 -14.21
N ASN A 144 -2.22 0.96 -13.44
CA ASN A 144 -2.08 0.61 -12.03
C ASN A 144 -2.54 -0.83 -11.79
N LEU A 145 -1.90 -1.53 -10.87
CA LEU A 145 -2.45 -2.77 -10.32
C LEU A 145 -3.74 -2.46 -9.56
N ALA A 146 -4.80 -3.24 -9.79
CA ALA A 146 -6.05 -3.10 -9.07
C ALA A 146 -5.94 -3.73 -7.67
N VAL A 147 -5.40 -2.95 -6.74
CA VAL A 147 -5.02 -3.41 -5.38
C VAL A 147 -5.38 -2.36 -4.33
N ARG A 148 -5.61 -2.80 -3.09
CA ARG A 148 -5.80 -1.94 -1.92
C ARG A 148 -5.13 -2.56 -0.70
N ILE A 149 -4.46 -1.74 0.09
CA ILE A 149 -4.07 -2.12 1.45
C ILE A 149 -5.09 -1.51 2.41
N ASN A 150 -5.88 -2.35 3.09
CA ASN A 150 -6.90 -1.90 4.03
C ASN A 150 -6.38 -1.94 5.45
N VAL A 151 -6.71 -0.90 6.22
CA VAL A 151 -6.50 -0.83 7.66
C VAL A 151 -7.84 -1.06 8.35
N ASN A 152 -7.99 -2.19 9.03
CA ASN A 152 -9.22 -2.57 9.71
C ASN A 152 -9.22 -2.02 11.15
N ASP A 153 -9.14 -0.70 11.28
CA ASP A 153 -9.15 0.02 12.55
C ASP A 153 -10.36 0.98 12.61
N GLU A 154 -11.36 0.61 13.41
CA GLU A 154 -12.60 1.39 13.56
C GLU A 154 -12.37 2.74 14.25
N ASN A 155 -11.38 2.85 15.15
CA ASN A 155 -11.07 4.14 15.80
C ASN A 155 -10.47 5.11 14.78
N LEU A 156 -9.54 4.62 13.96
CA LEU A 156 -8.96 5.41 12.88
C LEU A 156 -10.01 5.82 11.84
N LYS A 157 -10.90 4.90 11.48
CA LYS A 157 -12.01 5.18 10.58
C LYS A 157 -12.89 6.30 11.12
N GLN A 158 -13.30 6.19 12.39
CA GLN A 158 -14.16 7.19 13.03
C GLN A 158 -13.45 8.56 13.11
N ALA A 159 -12.17 8.59 13.45
CA ALA A 159 -11.38 9.83 13.48
C ALA A 159 -11.28 10.49 12.08
N LEU A 160 -11.13 9.70 11.02
CA LEU A 160 -11.12 10.22 9.64
C LEU A 160 -12.49 10.76 9.22
N ILE A 161 -13.59 10.11 9.62
CA ILE A 161 -14.96 10.58 9.36
C ILE A 161 -15.22 11.90 10.08
N GLU A 162 -14.90 11.98 11.37
CA GLU A 162 -15.09 13.18 12.19
C GLU A 162 -14.27 14.37 11.72
N LYS A 163 -13.06 14.11 11.19
CA LYS A 163 -12.20 15.16 10.63
C LYS A 163 -12.77 15.77 9.35
N GLY A 164 -13.55 15.01 8.59
CA GLY A 164 -14.27 15.49 7.41
C GLY A 164 -13.48 15.42 6.10
N GLU A 165 -13.94 16.22 5.12
CA GLU A 165 -13.45 16.15 3.74
C GLU A 165 -11.95 16.44 3.63
N GLY A 166 -11.24 15.63 2.84
CA GLY A 166 -9.79 15.78 2.63
C GLY A 166 -8.93 15.34 3.82
N ALA A 167 -9.51 14.71 4.84
CA ALA A 167 -8.77 14.12 5.94
C ALA A 167 -7.91 12.93 5.51
N TYR A 168 -6.72 12.84 6.09
CA TYR A 168 -5.83 11.68 5.99
C TYR A 168 -5.10 11.46 7.30
N ALA A 169 -4.65 10.23 7.51
CA ALA A 169 -3.86 9.85 8.66
C ALA A 169 -2.40 9.66 8.26
N VAL A 170 -1.49 10.22 9.05
CA VAL A 170 -0.06 9.93 9.00
C VAL A 170 0.24 8.91 10.10
N ILE A 171 0.69 7.73 9.71
CA ILE A 171 1.00 6.62 10.61
C ILE A 171 2.52 6.43 10.67
N SER A 172 3.04 6.42 11.87
CA SER A 172 4.47 6.26 12.16
C SER A 172 4.65 5.45 13.45
N ARG A 173 5.91 5.15 13.78
CA ARG A 173 6.25 4.51 15.05
C ARG A 173 5.88 5.36 16.26
N ASP A 174 5.80 6.68 16.09
CA ASP A 174 5.45 7.64 17.14
C ASP A 174 3.93 7.74 17.35
N GLY A 175 3.15 7.09 16.50
CA GLY A 175 1.69 7.05 16.58
C GLY A 175 0.99 7.45 15.28
N VAL A 176 -0.32 7.66 15.41
CA VAL A 176 -1.24 8.02 14.32
C VAL A 176 -1.71 9.45 14.50
N ASN A 177 -1.52 10.30 13.49
CA ASN A 177 -2.02 11.67 13.47
C ASN A 177 -3.03 11.87 12.32
N VAL A 178 -4.23 12.35 12.63
CA VAL A 178 -5.27 12.63 11.62
C VAL A 178 -5.34 14.14 11.36
N THR A 179 -5.13 14.53 10.10
CA THR A 179 -4.96 15.93 9.69
C THR A 179 -5.58 16.17 8.33
N THR A 180 -5.71 17.44 7.94
CA THR A 180 -5.96 17.85 6.55
C THR A 180 -4.72 18.50 5.93
N LYS A 181 -4.75 18.73 4.61
CA LYS A 181 -3.69 19.47 3.92
C LYS A 181 -3.59 20.91 4.41
N GLN A 182 -4.73 21.58 4.60
CA GLN A 182 -4.79 22.96 5.09
C GLN A 182 -4.15 23.11 6.48
N GLU A 183 -4.41 22.16 7.37
CA GLU A 183 -3.80 22.17 8.72
C GLU A 183 -2.30 21.92 8.68
N GLN A 184 -1.82 21.01 7.83
CA GLN A 184 -0.38 20.82 7.65
C GLN A 184 0.31 22.06 7.08
N ASP A 185 -0.30 22.71 6.09
CA ASP A 185 0.26 23.92 5.50
C ASP A 185 0.29 25.07 6.51
N ALA A 186 -0.77 25.22 7.30
CA ALA A 186 -0.82 26.20 8.40
C ALA A 186 0.22 25.91 9.50
N ALA A 187 0.40 24.65 9.89
CA ALA A 187 1.40 24.26 10.88
C ALA A 187 2.83 24.54 10.38
N LYS A 188 3.12 24.25 9.10
CA LYS A 188 4.41 24.58 8.47
C LYS A 188 4.67 26.09 8.46
N ALA A 189 3.67 26.89 8.09
CA ALA A 189 3.77 28.36 8.11
C ALA A 189 4.06 28.90 9.52
N ALA A 190 3.33 28.41 10.53
CA ALA A 190 3.54 28.80 11.94
C ALA A 190 4.90 28.38 12.51
N THR A 191 5.53 27.36 11.94
CA THR A 191 6.86 26.90 12.35
C THR A 191 7.97 27.72 11.68
N GLN A 192 7.75 28.15 10.43
CA GLN A 192 8.67 29.04 9.70
C GLN A 192 8.73 30.44 10.32
N ASP A 193 7.59 31.00 10.78
CA ASP A 193 7.55 32.30 11.46
C ASP A 193 8.30 32.32 12.81
N LYS A 194 8.43 31.17 13.49
CA LYS A 194 9.19 31.06 14.75
C LYS A 194 10.70 30.94 14.56
N SER A 195 11.17 30.70 13.33
CA SER A 195 12.59 30.52 13.02
C SER A 195 13.29 31.75 12.44
N GLN A 196 12.61 32.91 12.36
CA GLN A 196 13.29 34.19 12.20
C GLN A 196 13.68 34.74 13.58
N PRO A 197 14.97 34.75 13.96
CA PRO A 197 15.39 35.64 15.04
C PRO A 197 15.21 37.07 14.53
N THR A 198 14.32 37.82 15.18
CA THR A 198 14.35 39.27 15.20
C THR A 198 15.76 39.70 15.60
N LYS A 199 16.57 40.07 14.61
CA LYS A 199 17.74 40.91 14.85
C LYS A 199 17.22 42.31 15.14
N ASP A 200 16.84 42.54 16.40
CA ASP A 200 16.66 43.89 16.92
C ASP A 200 17.67 44.14 18.05
N ASN A 201 18.56 45.10 17.75
CA ASN A 201 19.25 46.05 18.63
C ASN A 201 20.22 45.57 19.71
N GLU A 202 21.51 45.82 19.45
CA GLU A 202 22.41 46.58 20.35
C GLU A 202 23.25 47.49 19.42
N ARG A 203 22.90 48.78 19.26
CA ARG A 203 23.39 49.96 20.01
C ARG A 203 24.91 50.07 20.10
#